data_AF-A0A1M6ZHR7-F1
#
_entry.id   AF-A0A1M6ZHR7-F1
#
_cell.length_a   1.000
_cell.length_b   1.000
_cell.length_c   1.000
_cell.angle_alpha   90.00
_cell.angle_beta   90.00
_cell.angle_gamma   90.00
#
_symmetry.space_group_name_H-M   'P 1'
#
loop_
_entity.id
_entity.type
_entity.pdbx_description
1 polymer ?
#
loop_
_entity_poly.entity_id
_entity_poly.type
_entity_poly.pdbx_seq_one_letter_code
_entity_poly.pdbx_strand_id
1 'polypeptide(L)'
;MKHIYRLALMLGVWPLGISAQYSQSFDSATLPADWTIINGGDTGTWKTWTSYDSTFNTPHSGSHFLGLEYGSDAHSDYAISPAILVTAGVSDKLTFWGRNRGAGLAEMVDVKISTTTPTVAAFTTTLASAVKPPVTWQQYTYDLTPYVGQTIYIAFYSTTTDIWFIGIDDFVVSSNTLAVSEAAADNKSISIYPNPVGDILTIESKNKIYEINIYDMTGRAQKQIAPNSGTAKIMMSDLSAGNYVVKIKEGSTEKSYKIIKK
;
A
#
# COMPACT_ATOMS: atom_id res chain seq x y z
N MET A 1 15.54 -11.23 58.24
CA MET A 1 14.82 -11.65 57.03
C MET A 1 14.31 -10.43 56.29
N LYS A 2 14.99 -10.03 55.20
CA LYS A 2 14.43 -9.11 54.20
C LYS A 2 14.94 -9.59 52.83
N HIS A 3 14.04 -10.18 52.06
CA HIS A 3 14.31 -10.66 50.71
C HIS A 3 14.37 -9.46 49.77
N ILE A 4 15.53 -9.25 49.15
CA ILE A 4 15.70 -8.30 48.06
C ILE A 4 15.40 -9.06 46.76
N TYR A 5 14.23 -8.80 46.19
CA TYR A 5 13.87 -9.31 44.86
C TYR A 5 14.65 -8.52 43.80
N ARG A 6 15.51 -9.22 43.07
CA ARG A 6 16.15 -8.70 41.86
C ARG A 6 15.10 -8.70 40.74
N LEU A 7 14.63 -7.52 40.37
CA LEU A 7 13.85 -7.32 39.14
C LEU A 7 14.83 -7.42 37.95
N ALA A 8 14.89 -8.59 37.32
CA ALA A 8 15.56 -8.74 36.04
C ALA A 8 14.65 -8.16 34.96
N LEU A 9 14.93 -6.92 34.54
CA LEU A 9 14.30 -6.32 33.37
C LEU A 9 14.84 -7.05 32.14
N MET A 10 14.13 -8.08 31.66
CA MET A 10 14.39 -8.64 30.34
C MET A 10 13.87 -7.63 29.31
N LEU A 11 14.75 -6.74 28.85
CA LEU A 11 14.57 -6.04 27.59
C LEU A 11 14.66 -7.10 26.48
N GLY A 12 13.51 -7.71 26.15
CA GLY A 12 13.36 -8.44 24.92
C GLY A 12 13.60 -7.45 23.78
N VAL A 13 14.77 -7.51 23.17
CA VAL A 13 15.02 -6.85 21.89
C VAL A 13 14.27 -7.68 20.87
N TRP A 14 13.01 -7.32 20.60
CA TRP A 14 12.30 -7.82 19.44
C TRP A 14 13.07 -7.33 18.23
N PRO A 15 13.48 -8.21 17.30
CA PRO A 15 14.12 -7.76 16.08
C PRO A 15 13.09 -6.92 15.32
N LEU A 16 13.22 -5.60 15.39
CA LEU A 16 12.51 -4.67 14.53
C LEU A 16 12.92 -5.02 13.11
N GLY A 17 12.04 -5.72 12.39
CA GLY A 17 12.22 -6.00 10.98
C GLY A 17 12.22 -4.68 10.22
N ILE A 18 13.38 -4.25 9.75
CA ILE A 18 13.48 -3.11 8.84
C ILE A 18 13.22 -3.64 7.45
N SER A 19 12.11 -3.22 6.86
CA SER A 19 11.76 -3.58 5.50
C SER A 19 12.11 -2.42 4.56
N ALA A 20 12.77 -2.74 3.43
CA ALA A 20 12.97 -1.75 2.37
C ALA A 20 11.62 -1.48 1.68
N GLN A 21 10.92 -2.51 1.23
CA GLN A 21 9.53 -2.41 0.75
C GLN A 21 8.56 -2.96 1.78
N TYR A 22 7.40 -2.34 1.91
CA TYR A 22 6.39 -2.78 2.87
C TYR A 22 5.00 -2.70 2.25
N SER A 23 4.18 -3.72 2.54
CA SER A 23 2.78 -3.77 2.11
C SER A 23 1.93 -4.35 3.24
N GLN A 24 0.76 -3.75 3.45
CA GLN A 24 -0.23 -4.21 4.41
C GLN A 24 -1.64 -4.06 3.83
N SER A 25 -2.30 -5.20 3.60
CA SER A 25 -3.69 -5.28 3.14
C SER A 25 -4.71 -5.41 4.27
N PHE A 26 -4.26 -5.52 5.53
CA PHE A 26 -5.12 -5.60 6.72
C PHE A 26 -6.11 -6.78 6.74
N ASP A 27 -5.87 -7.83 5.94
CA ASP A 27 -6.72 -9.00 5.70
C ASP A 27 -6.95 -9.96 6.88
N SER A 28 -6.83 -9.47 8.11
CA SER A 28 -6.99 -10.25 9.33
C SER A 28 -8.01 -9.60 10.24
N ALA A 29 -8.71 -10.44 11.02
CA ALA A 29 -9.61 -9.98 12.08
C ALA A 29 -8.86 -9.23 13.20
N THR A 30 -7.55 -9.39 13.28
CA THR A 30 -6.69 -8.68 14.23
C THR A 30 -5.73 -7.78 13.49
N LEU A 31 -5.44 -6.61 14.07
CA LEU A 31 -4.38 -5.74 13.59
C LEU A 31 -3.06 -6.49 13.44
N PRO A 32 -2.28 -6.19 12.39
CA PRO A 32 -0.95 -6.76 12.22
C PRO A 32 -0.07 -6.48 13.44
N ALA A 33 0.69 -7.48 13.89
CA ALA A 33 1.49 -7.39 15.13
C ALA A 33 2.63 -6.36 15.05
N ASP A 34 3.00 -5.94 13.85
CA ASP A 34 4.02 -4.95 13.55
C ASP A 34 3.47 -3.51 13.42
N TRP A 35 2.14 -3.33 13.49
CA TRP A 35 1.50 -2.02 13.59
C TRP A 35 1.32 -1.60 15.05
N THR A 36 1.59 -0.32 15.32
CA THR A 36 1.38 0.27 16.65
C THR A 36 0.15 1.15 16.63
N ILE A 37 -0.81 0.89 17.52
CA ILE A 37 -1.96 1.76 17.75
C ILE A 37 -1.75 2.55 19.03
N ILE A 38 -1.91 3.87 18.94
CA ILE A 38 -1.94 4.75 20.10
C ILE A 38 -3.30 5.42 20.12
N ASN A 39 -4.14 5.02 21.07
CA ASN A 39 -5.36 5.74 21.39
C ASN A 39 -5.03 6.81 22.43
N GLY A 40 -5.17 8.07 22.05
CA GLY A 40 -4.93 9.22 22.92
C GLY A 40 -6.18 10.07 23.17
N GLY A 41 -7.30 9.74 22.52
CA GLY A 41 -8.53 10.51 22.56
C GLY A 41 -9.64 9.78 23.30
N ASP A 42 -10.69 9.45 22.57
CA ASP A 42 -11.89 8.77 23.06
C ASP A 42 -11.65 7.27 23.29
N THR A 43 -12.70 6.48 23.51
CA THR A 43 -12.56 5.03 23.67
C THR A 43 -12.46 4.26 22.35
N GLY A 44 -12.94 4.86 21.25
CA GLY A 44 -12.78 4.33 19.90
C GLY A 44 -11.32 4.42 19.43
N THR A 45 -10.90 3.53 18.54
CA THR A 45 -9.58 3.62 17.91
C THR A 45 -9.54 2.80 16.63
N TRP A 46 -8.48 3.00 15.86
CA TRP A 46 -8.13 2.21 14.69
C TRP A 46 -8.13 0.70 14.98
N LYS A 47 -8.87 -0.06 14.18
CA LYS A 47 -8.90 -1.53 14.20
C LYS A 47 -9.25 -2.06 12.81
N THR A 48 -9.16 -3.37 12.63
CA THR A 48 -9.54 -4.04 11.37
C THR A 48 -11.06 -4.29 11.33
N TRP A 49 -11.66 -4.10 10.16
CA TRP A 49 -13.09 -4.24 9.91
C TRP A 49 -13.37 -5.02 8.63
N THR A 50 -14.48 -5.75 8.58
CA THR A 50 -15.02 -6.33 7.34
C THR A 50 -16.07 -5.43 6.69
N SER A 51 -16.79 -4.67 7.52
CA SER A 51 -17.85 -3.73 7.16
C SER A 51 -18.15 -2.84 8.36
N TYR A 52 -18.69 -1.64 8.13
CA TYR A 52 -19.23 -0.78 9.18
C TYR A 52 -20.77 -0.78 9.20
N ASP A 53 -21.40 -0.57 8.05
CA ASP A 53 -22.87 -0.61 7.91
C ASP A 53 -23.27 -1.05 6.49
N SER A 54 -24.56 -0.90 6.13
CA SER A 54 -25.05 -1.28 4.79
C SER A 54 -24.50 -0.42 3.64
N THR A 55 -23.91 0.74 3.92
CA THR A 55 -23.33 1.67 2.93
C THR A 55 -21.82 1.45 2.79
N PHE A 56 -21.14 1.13 3.89
CA PHE A 56 -19.73 0.73 3.92
C PHE A 56 -19.62 -0.75 4.30
N ASN A 57 -19.78 -1.62 3.30
CA ASN A 57 -19.92 -3.07 3.51
C ASN A 57 -18.86 -3.92 2.78
N THR A 58 -17.84 -3.31 2.17
CA THR A 58 -16.78 -4.04 1.48
C THR A 58 -15.41 -3.37 1.69
N PRO A 59 -14.35 -4.15 1.94
CA PRO A 59 -12.97 -3.67 1.84
C PRO A 59 -12.66 -3.22 0.41
N HIS A 60 -11.50 -2.57 0.20
CA HIS A 60 -11.03 -2.28 -1.16
C HIS A 60 -10.55 -3.57 -1.82
N SER A 61 -9.77 -4.36 -1.09
CA SER A 61 -9.29 -5.66 -1.53
C SER A 61 -9.42 -6.70 -0.41
N GLY A 62 -9.33 -7.99 -0.75
CA GLY A 62 -9.34 -9.04 0.26
C GLY A 62 -10.61 -9.11 1.13
N SER A 63 -10.44 -9.08 2.44
CA SER A 63 -11.43 -9.49 3.44
C SER A 63 -11.64 -8.47 4.56
N HIS A 64 -10.65 -7.63 4.84
CA HIS A 64 -10.67 -6.67 5.94
C HIS A 64 -9.94 -5.40 5.52
N PHE A 65 -10.18 -4.31 6.25
CA PHE A 65 -9.51 -3.03 6.05
C PHE A 65 -9.28 -2.35 7.41
N LEU A 66 -8.38 -1.39 7.48
CA LEU A 66 -8.16 -0.56 8.67
C LEU A 66 -9.25 0.51 8.76
N GLY A 67 -9.93 0.64 9.90
CA GLY A 67 -11.02 1.59 10.04
C GLY A 67 -11.07 2.28 11.39
N LEU A 68 -11.63 3.48 11.39
CA LEU A 68 -11.89 4.31 12.57
C LEU A 68 -13.37 4.71 12.56
N GLU A 69 -14.07 4.38 13.65
CA GLU A 69 -15.47 4.74 13.88
C GLU A 69 -15.58 5.99 14.73
N TYR A 70 -16.67 6.73 14.55
CA TYR A 70 -16.93 7.97 15.27
C TYR A 70 -16.79 7.81 16.80
N GLY A 71 -16.17 8.82 17.42
CA GLY A 71 -16.20 9.07 18.85
C GLY A 71 -17.07 10.29 19.19
N SER A 72 -17.79 10.24 20.33
CA SER A 72 -18.49 11.43 20.84
C SER A 72 -17.52 12.48 21.41
N ASP A 73 -16.35 12.04 21.87
CA ASP A 73 -15.21 12.89 22.17
C ASP A 73 -14.23 12.89 20.99
N ALA A 74 -13.35 13.89 20.95
CA ALA A 74 -12.36 13.98 19.88
C ALA A 74 -11.38 12.80 19.92
N HIS A 75 -11.13 12.21 18.75
CA HIS A 75 -10.01 11.30 18.57
C HIS A 75 -8.69 12.00 18.87
N SER A 76 -7.67 11.21 19.19
CA SER A 76 -6.28 11.62 19.09
C SER A 76 -5.45 10.38 18.79
N ASP A 77 -5.84 9.71 17.71
CA ASP A 77 -5.52 8.30 17.52
C ASP A 77 -4.60 8.09 16.34
N TYR A 78 -3.55 7.30 16.58
CA TYR A 78 -2.53 6.97 15.61
C TYR A 78 -2.61 5.48 15.25
N ALA A 79 -2.63 5.19 13.95
CA ALA A 79 -2.27 3.89 13.41
C ALA A 79 -0.90 4.01 12.71
N ILE A 80 0.11 3.37 13.28
CA ILE A 80 1.52 3.58 12.95
C ILE A 80 2.08 2.32 12.29
N SER A 81 2.69 2.48 11.11
CA SER A 81 3.42 1.44 10.40
C SER A 81 4.62 0.94 11.20
N PRO A 82 5.19 -0.24 10.87
CA PRO A 82 6.53 -0.59 11.31
C PRO A 82 7.60 0.38 10.75
N ALA A 83 8.84 0.15 11.17
CA ALA A 83 10.01 0.86 10.67
C ALA A 83 10.28 0.52 9.20
N ILE A 84 10.36 1.54 8.34
CA ILE A 84 10.57 1.38 6.90
C ILE A 84 11.82 2.15 6.49
N LEU A 85 12.79 1.48 5.87
CA LEU A 85 13.96 2.14 5.29
C LEU A 85 13.61 2.70 3.91
N VAL A 86 13.66 4.01 3.75
CA VAL A 86 13.40 4.66 2.46
C VAL A 86 14.64 4.59 1.58
N THR A 87 14.51 3.93 0.44
CA THR A 87 15.58 3.72 -0.54
C THR A 87 15.09 4.24 -1.89
N ALA A 88 15.87 5.13 -2.51
CA ALA A 88 15.55 5.70 -3.81
C ALA A 88 15.31 4.60 -4.86
N GLY A 89 14.22 4.71 -5.60
CA GLY A 89 13.84 3.72 -6.61
C GLY A 89 13.38 2.37 -6.05
N VAL A 90 13.27 2.20 -4.74
CA VAL A 90 12.79 0.96 -4.10
C VAL A 90 11.59 1.19 -3.18
N SER A 91 11.59 2.26 -2.39
CA SER A 91 10.61 2.51 -1.32
C SER A 91 10.38 4.00 -1.03
N ASP A 92 10.56 4.81 -2.06
CA ASP A 92 10.49 6.26 -2.06
C ASP A 92 9.08 6.81 -2.38
N LYS A 93 8.05 5.98 -2.26
CA LYS A 93 6.65 6.39 -2.46
C LYS A 93 5.71 5.59 -1.56
N LEU A 94 4.78 6.30 -0.93
CA LEU A 94 3.65 5.75 -0.19
C LEU A 94 2.41 5.73 -1.09
N THR A 95 1.65 4.63 -1.06
CA THR A 95 0.27 4.58 -1.54
C THR A 95 -0.64 3.92 -0.52
N PHE A 96 -1.90 4.32 -0.50
CA PHE A 96 -2.97 3.62 0.23
C PHE A 96 -4.31 3.96 -0.42
N TRP A 97 -5.33 3.15 -0.17
CA TRP A 97 -6.70 3.44 -0.54
C TRP A 97 -7.47 3.97 0.65
N GLY A 98 -8.30 4.98 0.43
CA GLY A 98 -9.16 5.56 1.45
C GLY A 98 -10.60 5.65 0.97
N ARG A 99 -11.54 5.51 1.90
CA ARG A 99 -12.98 5.71 1.65
C ARG A 99 -13.66 6.23 2.91
N ASN A 100 -14.62 7.13 2.72
CA ASN A 100 -15.55 7.58 3.75
C ASN A 100 -16.88 6.82 3.66
N ARG A 101 -17.56 6.65 4.80
CA ARG A 101 -18.91 6.04 4.83
C ARG A 101 -19.96 6.89 4.12
N GLY A 102 -19.88 8.21 4.20
CA GLY A 102 -20.81 9.11 3.52
C GLY A 102 -20.27 10.52 3.35
N ALA A 103 -20.91 11.31 2.50
CA ALA A 103 -20.45 12.67 2.18
C ALA A 103 -20.89 13.74 3.21
N GLY A 104 -21.92 13.44 4.02
CA GLY A 104 -22.46 14.37 5.02
C GLY A 104 -21.52 14.62 6.19
N LEU A 105 -21.12 13.55 6.89
CA LEU A 105 -20.10 13.58 7.93
C LEU A 105 -18.90 12.75 7.45
N ALA A 106 -17.99 13.42 6.75
CA ALA A 106 -16.83 12.80 6.13
C ALA A 106 -15.57 13.08 6.95
N GLU A 107 -14.92 12.00 7.35
CA GLU A 107 -13.69 11.96 8.13
C GLU A 107 -12.50 12.52 7.37
N MET A 108 -11.55 13.03 8.16
CA MET A 108 -10.27 13.52 7.68
C MET A 108 -9.15 12.98 8.54
N VAL A 109 -8.06 12.58 7.90
CA VAL A 109 -6.84 12.11 8.59
C VAL A 109 -5.63 12.89 8.12
N ASP A 110 -4.69 13.10 9.02
CA ASP A 110 -3.33 13.49 8.66
C ASP A 110 -2.50 12.23 8.39
N VAL A 111 -1.61 12.32 7.40
CA VAL A 111 -0.50 11.38 7.22
C VAL A 111 0.73 12.00 7.87
N LYS A 112 1.22 11.42 8.95
CA LYS A 112 2.36 11.92 9.72
C LYS A 112 3.59 11.03 9.58
N ILE A 113 4.77 11.63 9.73
CA ILE A 113 6.06 10.95 9.66
C ILE A 113 6.84 11.16 10.96
N SER A 114 7.46 10.08 11.44
CA SER A 114 8.53 10.09 12.43
C SER A 114 9.77 9.47 11.81
N THR A 115 10.95 10.06 12.02
CA THR A 115 12.25 9.54 11.58
C THR A 115 13.04 8.86 12.70
N THR A 116 12.41 8.67 13.88
CA THR A 116 13.10 8.20 15.09
C THR A 116 12.40 7.02 15.75
N THR A 117 11.17 7.20 16.25
CA THR A 117 10.43 6.20 17.01
C THR A 117 8.92 6.27 16.73
N PRO A 118 8.16 5.18 16.95
CA PRO A 118 6.70 5.18 16.82
C PRO A 118 6.02 5.72 18.10
N THR A 119 6.41 6.90 18.57
CA THR A 119 5.80 7.56 19.74
C THR A 119 5.17 8.89 19.33
N VAL A 120 4.10 9.32 20.00
CA VAL A 120 3.36 10.55 19.65
C VAL A 120 4.30 11.76 19.51
N ALA A 121 5.23 11.94 20.45
CA ALA A 121 6.16 13.08 20.45
C ALA A 121 7.13 13.08 19.26
N ALA A 122 7.35 11.93 18.61
CA ALA A 122 8.26 11.80 17.49
C ALA A 122 7.61 12.11 16.13
N PHE A 123 6.28 12.19 16.05
CA PHE A 123 5.54 12.55 14.84
C PHE A 123 5.46 14.08 14.65
N THR A 124 6.61 14.70 14.40
CA THR A 124 6.73 16.16 14.23
C THR A 124 6.46 16.64 12.80
N THR A 125 6.40 15.73 11.83
CA THR A 125 6.24 16.07 10.42
C THR A 125 4.89 15.59 9.89
N THR A 126 4.17 16.47 9.20
CA THR A 126 2.94 16.14 8.48
C THR A 126 3.24 16.03 6.99
N LEU A 127 3.13 14.82 6.44
CA LEU A 127 3.31 14.54 5.01
C LEU A 127 2.10 15.02 4.20
N ALA A 128 0.90 14.82 4.75
CA ALA A 128 -0.34 15.32 4.19
C ALA A 128 -1.31 15.64 5.32
N SER A 129 -2.01 16.75 5.22
CA SER A 129 -2.99 17.16 6.23
C SER A 129 -4.41 17.09 5.67
N ALA A 130 -5.37 16.80 6.54
CA ALA A 130 -6.79 16.79 6.23
C ALA A 130 -7.15 15.97 4.97
N VAL A 131 -6.52 14.79 4.83
CA VAL A 131 -6.82 13.86 3.74
C VAL A 131 -8.26 13.39 3.92
N LYS A 132 -9.10 13.70 2.94
CA LYS A 132 -10.56 13.47 2.98
C LYS A 132 -11.00 12.54 1.84
N PRO A 133 -11.06 11.23 2.06
CA PRO A 133 -11.55 10.29 1.07
C PRO A 133 -12.99 10.52 0.60
N PRO A 134 -13.34 10.20 -0.65
CA PRO A 134 -14.72 10.22 -1.12
C PRO A 134 -15.48 8.99 -0.62
N VAL A 135 -16.74 8.85 -1.03
CA VAL A 135 -17.60 7.71 -0.66
C VAL A 135 -17.32 6.43 -1.46
N THR A 136 -16.34 6.48 -2.36
CA THR A 136 -15.78 5.35 -3.10
C THR A 136 -14.31 5.20 -2.72
N TRP A 137 -13.76 3.99 -2.80
CA TRP A 137 -12.33 3.80 -2.60
C TRP A 137 -11.54 4.64 -3.62
N GLN A 138 -10.61 5.46 -3.11
CA GLN A 138 -9.70 6.27 -3.90
C GLN A 138 -8.27 6.04 -3.42
N GLN A 139 -7.35 5.86 -4.38
CA GLN A 139 -5.93 5.74 -4.07
C GLN A 139 -5.31 7.11 -3.83
N TYR A 140 -4.50 7.20 -2.78
CA TYR A 140 -3.62 8.31 -2.47
C TYR A 140 -2.18 7.93 -2.74
N THR A 141 -1.37 8.91 -3.13
CA THR A 141 0.05 8.72 -3.43
C THR A 141 0.84 9.89 -2.86
N TYR A 142 1.89 9.58 -2.11
CA TYR A 142 2.77 10.58 -1.51
C TYR A 142 4.24 10.24 -1.78
N ASP A 143 5.01 11.29 -2.06
CA ASP A 143 6.44 11.19 -2.30
C ASP A 143 7.19 11.05 -0.97
N LEU A 144 8.07 10.05 -0.88
CA LEU A 144 8.96 9.83 0.25
C LEU A 144 10.42 10.10 -0.11
N THR A 145 10.74 10.58 -1.31
CA THR A 145 12.12 10.92 -1.71
C THR A 145 12.86 11.82 -0.71
N PRO A 146 12.23 12.77 0.02
CA PRO A 146 12.94 13.56 1.04
C PRO A 146 13.51 12.75 2.21
N TYR A 147 13.03 11.51 2.39
CA TYR A 147 13.44 10.62 3.48
C TYR A 147 14.43 9.54 3.04
N VAL A 148 14.91 9.55 1.79
CA VAL A 148 15.89 8.56 1.30
C VAL A 148 17.10 8.47 2.23
N GLY A 149 17.47 7.23 2.58
CA GLY A 149 18.54 6.93 3.52
C GLY A 149 18.12 6.97 5.00
N GLN A 150 16.87 7.33 5.29
CA GLN A 150 16.32 7.35 6.65
C GLN A 150 15.37 6.17 6.87
N THR A 151 15.34 5.68 8.11
CA THR A 151 14.27 4.82 8.58
C THR A 151 13.13 5.69 9.11
N ILE A 152 11.93 5.48 8.60
CA ILE A 152 10.74 6.25 8.97
C ILE A 152 9.63 5.35 9.50
N TYR A 153 8.70 5.99 10.22
CA TYR A 153 7.41 5.47 10.60
C TYR A 153 6.34 6.39 10.00
N ILE A 154 5.30 5.79 9.45
CA ILE A 154 4.18 6.52 8.83
C ILE A 154 2.94 6.28 9.67
N ALA A 155 2.21 7.34 10.01
CA ALA A 155 0.99 7.23 10.78
C ALA A 155 -0.21 7.85 10.06
N PHE A 156 -1.35 7.19 10.18
CA PHE A 156 -2.65 7.84 10.03
C PHE A 156 -3.07 8.40 11.38
N TYR A 157 -3.31 9.71 11.43
CA TYR A 157 -3.68 10.41 12.65
C TYR A 157 -5.02 11.10 12.48
N SER A 158 -5.94 10.86 13.42
CA SER A 158 -7.23 11.55 13.48
C SER A 158 -7.37 12.39 14.74
N THR A 159 -8.01 13.55 14.59
CA THR A 159 -8.46 14.44 15.67
C THR A 159 -9.93 14.82 15.57
N THR A 160 -10.68 14.12 14.73
CA THR A 160 -12.08 14.46 14.45
C THR A 160 -12.98 14.11 15.64
N THR A 161 -14.17 14.67 15.66
CA THR A 161 -15.17 14.46 16.70
C THR A 161 -16.53 14.28 16.03
N ASP A 162 -17.25 13.23 16.39
CA ASP A 162 -18.61 12.97 15.89
C ASP A 162 -18.71 12.92 14.35
N ILE A 163 -17.72 12.29 13.70
CA ILE A 163 -17.70 12.08 12.25
C ILE A 163 -17.76 10.59 11.95
N TRP A 164 -18.60 10.18 11.00
CA TRP A 164 -19.09 8.79 10.90
C TRP A 164 -18.03 7.68 10.95
N PHE A 165 -17.28 7.50 9.86
CA PHE A 165 -16.40 6.36 9.68
C PHE A 165 -15.51 6.53 8.45
N ILE A 166 -14.23 6.19 8.61
CA ILE A 166 -13.25 6.11 7.52
C ILE A 166 -12.66 4.70 7.46
N GLY A 167 -12.47 4.22 6.23
CA GLY A 167 -11.67 3.04 5.94
C GLY A 167 -10.42 3.40 5.16
N ILE A 168 -9.34 2.70 5.49
CA ILE A 168 -8.04 2.73 4.84
C ILE A 168 -7.65 1.30 4.51
N ASP A 169 -7.13 1.08 3.31
CA ASP A 169 -6.78 -0.24 2.84
C ASP A 169 -5.54 -0.20 1.94
N ASP A 170 -4.91 -1.36 1.72
CA ASP A 170 -3.77 -1.54 0.82
C ASP A 170 -2.65 -0.50 1.00
N PHE A 171 -2.14 -0.39 2.22
CA PHE A 171 -0.99 0.45 2.55
C PHE A 171 0.28 -0.12 1.93
N VAL A 172 0.96 0.63 1.07
CA VAL A 172 2.16 0.17 0.38
C VAL A 172 3.22 1.27 0.37
N VAL A 173 4.44 0.91 0.75
CA VAL A 173 5.64 1.71 0.55
C VAL A 173 6.56 0.96 -0.41
N SER A 174 6.61 1.44 -1.65
CA SER A 174 7.41 0.89 -2.74
C SER A 174 7.72 1.97 -3.76
N SER A 175 8.75 1.80 -4.59
CA SER A 175 8.88 2.62 -5.78
C SER A 175 7.73 2.33 -6.74
N ASN A 176 7.49 3.24 -7.69
CA ASN A 176 6.46 3.14 -8.75
C ASN A 176 6.49 1.85 -9.62
N THR A 177 7.25 0.81 -9.24
CA THR A 177 7.56 -0.35 -10.06
C THR A 177 6.67 -1.58 -9.86
N LEU A 178 5.67 -1.54 -8.96
CA LEU A 178 4.76 -2.68 -8.71
C LEU A 178 3.28 -2.30 -8.50
N ALA A 179 2.78 -1.26 -9.17
CA ALA A 179 1.35 -1.19 -9.41
C ALA A 179 1.01 -2.19 -10.53
N VAL A 180 0.71 -3.44 -10.15
CA VAL A 180 -0.17 -4.27 -10.98
C VAL A 180 -1.53 -3.61 -10.80
N SER A 181 -1.94 -2.80 -11.77
CA SER A 181 -3.34 -2.41 -11.87
C SER A 181 -4.14 -3.69 -12.08
N GLU A 182 -4.63 -4.29 -11.00
CA GLU A 182 -5.75 -5.20 -11.10
C GLU A 182 -6.92 -4.41 -11.70
N ALA A 183 -7.56 -5.05 -12.67
CA ALA A 183 -8.49 -4.41 -13.57
C ALA A 183 -9.72 -3.88 -12.83
N ALA A 184 -9.74 -2.58 -12.55
CA ALA A 184 -10.95 -1.85 -12.23
C ALA A 184 -11.00 -0.57 -13.08
N ALA A 185 -11.80 -0.65 -14.15
CA ALA A 185 -12.41 0.48 -14.84
C ALA A 185 -11.49 1.65 -15.20
N ASP A 186 -10.59 1.44 -16.17
CA ASP A 186 -10.18 2.56 -17.02
C ASP A 186 -10.02 2.08 -18.47
N ASN A 187 -10.50 2.89 -19.41
CA ASN A 187 -10.72 2.56 -20.81
C ASN A 187 -9.60 1.69 -21.43
N LYS A 188 -9.91 0.42 -21.79
CA LYS A 188 -9.02 -0.57 -22.44
C LYS A 188 -8.13 0.06 -23.53
N SER A 189 -6.93 0.49 -23.15
CA SER A 189 -5.91 0.97 -24.09
C SER A 189 -4.96 -0.15 -24.49
N ILE A 190 -4.79 -1.18 -23.65
CA ILE A 190 -3.88 -2.32 -23.85
C ILE A 190 -4.63 -3.65 -23.63
N SER A 191 -4.43 -4.60 -24.53
CA SER A 191 -4.92 -5.98 -24.48
C SER A 191 -3.72 -6.94 -24.48
N ILE A 192 -3.71 -7.93 -23.58
CA ILE A 192 -2.62 -8.90 -23.45
C ILE A 192 -3.21 -10.30 -23.44
N TYR A 193 -2.84 -11.14 -24.40
CA TYR A 193 -3.42 -12.46 -24.55
C TYR A 193 -2.52 -13.41 -25.37
N PRO A 194 -2.70 -14.73 -25.22
CA PRO A 194 -3.50 -15.38 -24.18
C PRO A 194 -2.82 -15.26 -22.81
N ASN A 195 -3.61 -15.24 -21.74
CA ASN A 195 -3.14 -15.42 -20.37
C ASN A 195 -4.06 -16.44 -19.68
N PRO A 196 -3.61 -17.66 -19.33
CA PRO A 196 -2.23 -18.15 -19.42
C PRO A 196 -1.69 -18.36 -20.85
N VAL A 197 -0.41 -18.06 -21.07
CA VAL A 197 0.28 -18.15 -22.36
C VAL A 197 1.00 -19.48 -22.53
N GLY A 198 0.93 -20.05 -23.74
CA GLY A 198 1.77 -21.16 -24.20
C GLY A 198 3.07 -20.64 -24.80
N ASP A 199 3.11 -20.46 -26.11
CA ASP A 199 4.36 -20.13 -26.82
C ASP A 199 4.48 -18.66 -27.20
N ILE A 200 3.38 -17.98 -27.52
CA ILE A 200 3.41 -16.60 -28.02
C ILE A 200 2.44 -15.74 -27.21
N LEU A 201 2.97 -14.70 -26.57
CA LEU A 201 2.19 -13.64 -25.94
C LEU A 201 1.97 -12.51 -26.94
N THR A 202 0.73 -12.11 -27.15
CA THR A 202 0.35 -10.96 -27.99
C THR A 202 -0.05 -9.80 -27.09
N ILE A 203 0.51 -8.63 -27.39
CA ILE A 203 0.22 -7.37 -26.71
C ILE A 203 -0.23 -6.38 -27.78
N GLU A 204 -1.43 -5.84 -27.61
CA GLU A 204 -2.01 -4.82 -28.48
C GLU A 204 -2.27 -3.57 -27.67
N SER A 205 -1.95 -2.42 -28.25
CA SER A 205 -2.21 -1.11 -27.68
C SER A 205 -2.75 -0.14 -28.73
N LYS A 206 -3.57 0.82 -28.28
CA LYS A 206 -3.93 2.01 -29.05
C LYS A 206 -2.73 2.94 -29.27
N ASN A 207 -1.73 2.91 -28.40
CA ASN A 207 -0.53 3.73 -28.46
C ASN A 207 0.68 2.94 -28.95
N LYS A 208 1.74 3.65 -29.37
CA LYS A 208 3.02 3.04 -29.73
C LYS A 208 3.70 2.47 -28.49
N ILE A 209 4.03 1.19 -28.54
CA ILE A 209 4.82 0.50 -27.52
C ILE A 209 6.30 0.68 -27.86
N TYR A 210 7.02 1.40 -27.00
CA TYR A 210 8.45 1.67 -27.18
C TYR A 210 9.30 0.55 -26.60
N GLU A 211 8.89 -0.02 -25.47
CA GLU A 211 9.66 -1.03 -24.77
C GLU A 211 8.74 -2.01 -24.03
N ILE A 212 9.14 -3.28 -24.00
CA ILE A 212 8.52 -4.34 -23.23
C ILE A 212 9.63 -5.08 -22.47
N ASN A 213 9.51 -5.14 -21.15
CA ASN A 213 10.41 -5.90 -20.29
C ASN A 213 9.63 -7.01 -19.59
N ILE A 214 10.16 -8.23 -19.60
CA ILE A 214 9.56 -9.39 -18.92
C ILE A 214 10.48 -9.83 -17.80
N TYR A 215 9.93 -9.96 -16.60
CA TYR A 215 10.64 -10.36 -15.38
C TYR A 215 10.00 -11.61 -14.79
N ASP A 216 10.81 -12.47 -14.19
CA ASP A 216 10.31 -13.52 -13.30
C ASP A 216 9.89 -12.92 -11.93
N MET A 217 9.25 -13.73 -11.07
CA MET A 217 8.80 -13.27 -9.75
C MET A 217 9.94 -12.89 -8.78
N THR A 218 11.19 -13.21 -9.11
CA THR A 218 12.36 -12.77 -8.33
C THR A 218 12.89 -11.41 -8.78
N GLY A 219 12.27 -10.81 -9.81
CA GLY A 219 12.67 -9.52 -10.37
C GLY A 219 13.79 -9.61 -11.41
N ARG A 220 14.22 -10.83 -11.80
CA ARG A 220 15.26 -11.01 -12.82
C ARG A 220 14.68 -10.81 -14.21
N ALA A 221 15.32 -9.96 -15.00
CA ALA A 221 14.95 -9.68 -16.38
C ALA A 221 15.17 -10.92 -17.27
N GLN A 222 14.13 -11.33 -17.96
CA GLN A 222 14.11 -12.48 -18.86
C GLN A 222 14.16 -12.04 -20.33
N LYS A 223 13.41 -10.98 -20.67
CA LYS A 223 13.36 -10.43 -22.03
C LYS A 223 13.22 -8.92 -22.01
N GLN A 224 13.82 -8.27 -23.00
CA GLN A 224 13.67 -6.84 -23.30
C GLN A 224 13.49 -6.68 -24.80
N ILE A 225 12.42 -5.98 -25.21
CA ILE A 225 12.00 -5.86 -26.60
C ILE A 225 11.60 -4.42 -26.85
N ALA A 226 11.95 -3.86 -28.01
CA ALA A 226 11.54 -2.51 -28.43
C ALA A 226 10.73 -2.56 -29.73
N PRO A 227 9.43 -2.94 -29.67
CA PRO A 227 8.62 -3.18 -30.87
C PRO A 227 8.46 -1.95 -31.74
N ASN A 228 8.39 -0.77 -31.12
CA ASN A 228 8.11 0.50 -31.80
C ASN A 228 6.81 0.43 -32.64
N SER A 229 5.80 -0.27 -32.14
CA SER A 229 4.53 -0.55 -32.82
C SER A 229 3.37 -0.58 -31.81
N GLY A 230 2.12 -0.51 -32.29
CA GLY A 230 0.93 -0.73 -31.45
C GLY A 230 0.66 -2.22 -31.16
N THR A 231 1.40 -3.14 -31.77
CA THR A 231 1.22 -4.58 -31.57
C THR A 231 2.57 -5.27 -31.47
N ALA A 232 2.74 -6.11 -30.45
CA ALA A 232 3.93 -6.93 -30.25
C ALA A 232 3.55 -8.40 -30.08
N LYS A 233 4.34 -9.29 -30.67
CA LYS A 233 4.27 -10.73 -30.46
C LYS A 233 5.58 -11.19 -29.84
N ILE A 234 5.49 -11.85 -28.70
CA ILE A 234 6.64 -12.22 -27.88
C ILE A 234 6.69 -13.73 -27.76
N MET A 235 7.81 -14.31 -28.15
CA MET A 235 8.06 -15.74 -27.95
C MET A 235 8.39 -15.97 -26.46
N MET A 236 7.59 -16.85 -25.85
CA MET A 236 7.63 -17.23 -24.44
C MET A 236 8.02 -18.70 -24.25
N SER A 237 8.13 -19.49 -25.33
CA SER A 237 8.39 -20.94 -25.29
C SER A 237 9.72 -21.32 -24.63
N ASP A 238 10.68 -20.41 -24.58
CA ASP A 238 11.98 -20.56 -23.91
C ASP A 238 11.93 -20.23 -22.41
N LEU A 239 10.82 -19.70 -21.91
CA LEU A 239 10.62 -19.40 -20.49
C LEU A 239 9.97 -20.58 -19.77
N SER A 240 10.44 -20.87 -18.56
CA SER A 240 9.84 -21.90 -17.71
C SER A 240 8.40 -21.56 -17.31
N ALA A 241 7.58 -22.56 -17.08
CA ALA A 241 6.23 -22.38 -16.56
C ALA A 241 6.26 -21.60 -15.23
N GLY A 242 5.35 -20.65 -15.05
CA GLY A 242 5.33 -19.79 -13.86
C GLY A 242 4.70 -18.42 -14.08
N ASN A 243 4.72 -17.61 -13.03
CA ASN A 243 4.25 -16.23 -13.06
C ASN A 243 5.35 -15.29 -13.55
N TYR A 244 4.97 -14.30 -14.36
CA TYR A 244 5.87 -13.26 -14.85
C TYR A 244 5.20 -11.90 -14.76
N VAL A 245 6.02 -10.85 -14.67
CA VAL A 245 5.61 -9.45 -14.78
C VAL A 245 6.08 -8.91 -16.12
N VAL A 246 5.14 -8.37 -16.90
CA VAL A 246 5.38 -7.71 -18.18
C VAL A 246 5.21 -6.21 -17.99
N LYS A 247 6.29 -5.45 -18.13
CA LYS A 247 6.28 -3.98 -18.14
C LYS A 247 6.23 -3.48 -19.56
N ILE A 248 5.31 -2.57 -19.86
CA ILE A 248 5.07 -2.01 -21.19
C ILE A 248 5.20 -0.49 -21.10
N LYS A 249 6.05 0.08 -21.95
CA LYS A 249 6.32 1.51 -22.02
C LYS A 249 5.69 2.15 -23.26
N GLU A 250 4.82 3.12 -23.03
CA GLU A 250 4.16 3.97 -24.02
C GLU A 250 4.59 5.43 -23.80
N GLY A 251 5.67 5.84 -24.48
CA GLY A 251 6.26 7.16 -24.32
C GLY A 251 6.88 7.33 -22.93
N SER A 252 6.33 8.26 -22.15
CA SER A 252 6.70 8.49 -20.75
C SER A 252 5.95 7.61 -19.75
N THR A 253 4.90 6.90 -20.19
CA THR A 253 4.06 6.06 -19.32
C THR A 253 4.57 4.63 -19.33
N GLU A 254 4.72 4.01 -18.16
CA GLU A 254 5.02 2.58 -18.00
C GLU A 254 3.91 1.91 -17.21
N LYS A 255 3.43 0.74 -17.68
CA LYS A 255 2.40 -0.07 -17.02
C LYS A 255 2.88 -1.51 -16.86
N SER A 256 2.49 -2.15 -15.76
CA SER A 256 2.89 -3.53 -15.43
C SER A 256 1.70 -4.48 -15.43
N TYR A 257 1.90 -5.67 -15.99
CA TYR A 257 0.87 -6.70 -16.13
C TYR A 257 1.39 -8.06 -15.69
N LYS A 258 0.59 -8.82 -14.95
CA LYS A 258 0.92 -10.20 -14.58
C LYS A 258 0.46 -11.18 -15.65
N ILE A 259 1.33 -12.09 -16.06
CA ILE A 259 1.00 -13.19 -16.97
C ILE A 259 1.42 -14.54 -16.38
N ILE A 260 0.73 -15.61 -16.79
CA ILE A 260 1.02 -16.98 -16.39
C ILE A 260 1.53 -17.74 -17.63
N LYS A 261 2.76 -18.26 -17.59
CA LYS A 261 3.31 -19.17 -18.60
C LYS A 261 2.96 -20.61 -18.23
N LYS A 262 2.38 -21.34 -19.18
CA LYS A 262 2.13 -22.80 -19.07
C LYS A 262 3.37 -23.61 -19.36
#